data_AF-M1EBR4-F1
#
_entry.id   AF-M1EBR4-F1
#
_cell.length_a   1.000
_cell.length_b   1.000
_cell.length_c   1.000
_cell.angle_alpha   90.00
_cell.angle_beta   90.00
_cell.angle_gamma   90.00
#
_symmetry.space_group_name_H-M   'P 1'
#
loop_
_entity.id
_entity.type
_entity.pdbx_description
1 polymer ?
#
loop_
_entity_poly.entity_id
_entity_poly.type
_entity_poly.pdbx_seq_one_letter_code
_entity_poly.pdbx_strand_id
1 'polypeptide(L)'
;ECPHVDVNWQDSEGNTALITAAQAGHATVTNYLLNYFPGLDLERRNAFGFTALMKAAMQGRTECIRALMLAGADVHARDPRRGMSPQEWAAYTGRLEAVRLIQRLLERPCPEQFGEKYRPELPLPPEATLKPTGSKNCLQRLTELVRSVLTSRSR
;
A
#
# COMPACT_ATOMS: atom_id res chain seq x y z
N GLU A 1 -22.47 -9.58 -3.60
CA GLU A 1 -22.35 -8.25 -4.20
C GLU A 1 -23.75 -7.72 -4.46
N CYS A 2 -24.05 -6.47 -4.10
CA CYS A 2 -25.34 -5.84 -4.43
C CYS A 2 -25.17 -5.13 -5.78
N PRO A 3 -25.74 -5.65 -6.89
CA PRO A 3 -25.42 -5.20 -8.25
C PRO A 3 -25.88 -3.77 -8.58
N HIS A 4 -26.52 -3.06 -7.64
CA HIS A 4 -27.13 -1.75 -7.86
C HIS A 4 -26.56 -0.63 -6.98
N VAL A 5 -25.55 -0.92 -6.15
CA VAL A 5 -24.93 0.08 -5.27
C VAL A 5 -23.68 0.62 -5.94
N ASP A 6 -23.71 1.88 -6.36
CA ASP A 6 -22.52 2.62 -6.76
C ASP A 6 -21.80 3.15 -5.51
N VAL A 7 -20.68 2.53 -5.16
CA VAL A 7 -19.87 2.90 -3.99
C VAL A 7 -19.23 4.29 -4.12
N ASN A 8 -19.06 4.78 -5.35
CA ASN A 8 -18.47 6.08 -5.66
C ASN A 8 -19.53 7.16 -5.87
N TRP A 9 -20.80 6.86 -5.63
CA TRP A 9 -21.86 7.85 -5.71
C TRP A 9 -21.58 9.02 -4.77
N GLN A 10 -21.92 10.22 -5.23
CA GLN A 10 -21.62 11.47 -4.55
C GLN A 10 -22.93 12.16 -4.13
N ASP A 11 -22.96 12.66 -2.89
CA ASP A 11 -24.04 13.51 -2.41
C ASP A 11 -24.05 14.89 -3.09
N SER A 12 -24.96 15.78 -2.66
CA SER A 12 -25.08 17.14 -3.19
C SER A 12 -23.83 18.02 -3.01
N GLU A 13 -22.93 17.66 -2.10
CA GLU A 13 -21.64 18.34 -1.89
C GLU A 13 -20.48 17.62 -2.59
N GLY A 14 -20.77 16.57 -3.36
CA GLY A 14 -19.76 15.76 -4.01
C GLY A 14 -19.10 14.75 -3.07
N ASN A 15 -19.54 14.56 -1.83
CA ASN A 15 -18.89 13.61 -0.92
C ASN A 15 -19.31 12.18 -1.28
N THR A 16 -18.33 11.29 -1.42
CA THR A 16 -18.58 9.84 -1.47
C THR A 16 -18.76 9.29 -0.06
N ALA A 17 -19.27 8.05 0.05
CA ALA A 17 -19.35 7.35 1.34
C ALA A 17 -17.98 7.29 2.06
N LEU A 18 -16.89 7.11 1.30
CA LEU A 18 -15.53 7.10 1.83
C LEU A 18 -15.12 8.46 2.39
N ILE A 19 -15.39 9.55 1.67
CA ILE A 19 -15.08 10.92 2.12
C ILE A 19 -15.82 11.22 3.43
N THR A 20 -17.11 10.90 3.49
CA THR A 20 -17.94 11.15 4.68
C THR A 20 -17.47 10.33 5.88
N ALA A 21 -17.18 9.03 5.69
CA ALA A 21 -16.66 8.16 6.76
C ALA A 21 -15.29 8.65 7.27
N ALA A 22 -14.39 9.02 6.36
CA ALA A 22 -13.06 9.52 6.68
C ALA A 22 -13.09 10.87 7.41
N GLN A 23 -13.98 11.79 7.01
CA GLN A 23 -14.19 13.08 7.68
C GLN A 23 -14.73 12.89 9.10
N ALA A 24 -15.72 12.02 9.26
CA ALA A 24 -16.33 11.72 10.55
C ALA A 24 -15.41 10.92 11.50
N GLY A 25 -14.41 10.22 10.95
CA GLY A 25 -13.50 9.38 11.72
C GLY A 25 -14.01 7.95 11.95
N HIS A 26 -14.94 7.48 11.12
CA HIS A 26 -15.52 6.14 11.21
C HIS A 26 -14.58 5.08 10.62
N ALA A 27 -13.50 4.79 11.34
CA ALA A 27 -12.43 3.89 10.88
C ALA A 27 -12.93 2.51 10.46
N THR A 28 -13.91 1.93 11.17
CA THR A 28 -14.52 0.64 10.81
C THR A 28 -15.22 0.69 9.45
N VAL A 29 -15.97 1.75 9.18
CA VAL A 29 -16.67 1.96 7.90
C VAL A 29 -15.66 2.24 6.79
N THR A 30 -14.66 3.08 7.06
CA THR A 30 -13.55 3.34 6.13
C THR A 30 -12.86 2.05 5.73
N ASN A 31 -12.45 1.21 6.70
CA ASN A 31 -11.83 -0.08 6.41
C ASN A 31 -12.77 -1.03 5.66
N TYR A 32 -14.06 -1.05 5.98
CA TYR A 32 -15.02 -1.88 5.26
C TYR A 32 -15.11 -1.46 3.78
N LEU A 33 -15.21 -0.17 3.50
CA LEU A 33 -15.23 0.35 2.14
C LEU A 33 -13.94 -0.02 1.38
N LEU A 34 -12.78 0.21 2.00
CA LEU A 34 -11.47 -0.04 1.39
C LEU A 34 -11.23 -1.52 1.04
N ASN A 35 -11.73 -2.45 1.85
CA ASN A 35 -11.40 -3.87 1.70
C ASN A 35 -12.42 -4.66 0.85
N TYR A 36 -13.67 -4.22 0.79
CA TYR A 36 -14.75 -5.03 0.20
C TYR A 36 -15.30 -4.50 -1.14
N PHE A 37 -14.82 -3.35 -1.63
CA PHE A 37 -15.31 -2.75 -2.87
C PHE A 37 -14.20 -2.57 -3.92
N PRO A 38 -14.06 -3.51 -4.87
CA PRO A 38 -12.95 -3.52 -5.85
C PRO A 38 -12.98 -2.35 -6.85
N GLY A 39 -14.08 -1.61 -6.94
CA GLY A 39 -14.23 -0.42 -7.78
C GLY A 39 -14.16 0.90 -7.03
N LEU A 40 -13.80 0.90 -5.74
CA LEU A 40 -13.73 2.12 -4.93
C LEU A 40 -12.63 3.06 -5.44
N ASP A 41 -13.01 4.30 -5.77
CA ASP A 41 -12.09 5.35 -6.22
C ASP A 41 -11.62 6.18 -5.00
N LEU A 42 -10.38 5.95 -4.57
CA LEU A 42 -9.75 6.64 -3.44
C LEU A 42 -9.51 8.13 -3.72
N GLU A 43 -9.29 8.46 -5.00
CA GLU A 43 -8.90 9.80 -5.44
C GLU A 43 -10.08 10.64 -5.92
N ARG A 44 -11.29 10.10 -5.79
CA ARG A 44 -12.52 10.83 -6.04
C ARG A 44 -12.55 12.09 -5.18
N ARG A 45 -12.72 13.24 -5.82
CA ARG A 45 -12.79 14.54 -5.16
C ARG A 45 -14.22 14.99 -5.00
N ASN A 46 -14.51 15.63 -3.86
CA ASN A 46 -15.78 16.31 -3.67
C ASN A 46 -15.85 17.64 -4.44
N ALA A 47 -16.99 18.35 -4.34
CA ALA A 47 -17.20 19.60 -5.08
C ALA A 47 -16.19 20.71 -4.73
N PHE A 48 -15.49 20.58 -3.59
CA PHE A 48 -14.44 21.51 -3.16
C PHE A 48 -13.03 21.06 -3.56
N GLY A 49 -12.90 19.93 -4.23
CA GLY A 49 -11.63 19.37 -4.69
C GLY A 49 -10.87 18.56 -3.63
N PHE A 50 -11.52 18.16 -2.53
CA PHE A 50 -10.89 17.39 -1.47
C PHE A 50 -11.10 15.89 -1.66
N THR A 51 -10.03 15.12 -1.43
CA THR A 51 -10.07 13.65 -1.33
C THR A 51 -10.45 13.20 0.08
N ALA A 52 -10.72 11.90 0.26
CA ALA A 52 -10.99 11.33 1.59
C ALA A 52 -9.81 11.54 2.57
N LEU A 53 -8.57 11.40 2.08
CA LEU A 53 -7.37 11.58 2.89
C LEU A 53 -7.22 13.03 3.37
N MET A 54 -7.47 14.02 2.50
CA MET A 54 -7.47 15.43 2.90
C MET A 54 -8.50 15.70 3.99
N LYS A 55 -9.73 15.23 3.84
CA LYS A 55 -10.78 15.42 4.85
C LYS A 55 -10.44 14.76 6.19
N ALA A 56 -9.90 13.54 6.17
CA ALA A 56 -9.42 12.87 7.38
C ALA A 56 -8.31 13.68 8.07
N ALA A 57 -7.37 14.22 7.29
CA ALA A 57 -6.24 15.00 7.78
C ALA A 57 -6.68 16.34 8.40
N MET A 58 -7.58 17.09 7.74
CA MET A 58 -8.19 18.32 8.27
C MET A 58 -8.89 18.10 9.62
N GLN A 59 -9.52 16.94 9.79
CA GLN A 59 -10.24 16.58 11.01
C GLN A 59 -9.39 15.83 12.03
N GLY A 60 -8.12 15.53 11.71
CA GLY A 60 -7.20 14.82 12.59
C GLY A 60 -7.60 13.35 12.86
N ARG A 61 -8.27 12.69 11.91
CA ARG A 61 -8.76 11.31 12.08
C ARG A 61 -7.66 10.30 11.80
N THR A 62 -6.74 10.13 12.76
CA THR A 62 -5.52 9.32 12.64
C THR A 62 -5.75 7.91 12.10
N GLU A 63 -6.76 7.19 12.61
CA GLU A 63 -7.03 5.82 12.15
C GLU A 63 -7.53 5.76 10.70
N CYS A 64 -8.33 6.74 10.27
CA CYS A 64 -8.75 6.85 8.88
C CYS A 64 -7.58 7.25 7.97
N ILE A 65 -6.72 8.18 8.41
CA ILE A 65 -5.50 8.57 7.69
C ILE A 65 -4.62 7.35 7.46
N ARG A 66 -4.36 6.57 8.52
CA ARG A 66 -3.57 5.34 8.43
C ARG A 66 -4.17 4.36 7.43
N ALA A 67 -5.46 4.06 7.55
CA ALA A 67 -6.16 3.13 6.66
C ALA A 67 -6.08 3.59 5.19
N LEU A 68 -6.34 4.87 4.92
CA LEU A 68 -6.29 5.43 3.57
C LEU A 68 -4.88 5.41 2.98
N MET A 69 -3.85 5.78 3.76
CA MET A 69 -2.46 5.72 3.30
C MET A 69 -2.01 4.28 3.00
N LEU A 70 -2.37 3.32 3.87
CA LEU A 70 -2.06 1.91 3.65
C LEU A 70 -2.82 1.30 2.46
N ALA A 71 -4.00 1.83 2.14
CA ALA A 71 -4.75 1.45 0.95
C ALA A 71 -4.23 2.10 -0.34
N GLY A 72 -3.20 2.95 -0.26
CA GLY A 72 -2.55 3.57 -1.42
C GLY A 72 -3.16 4.89 -1.88
N ALA A 73 -3.88 5.60 -1.01
CA ALA A 73 -4.34 6.96 -1.32
C ALA A 73 -3.16 7.91 -1.58
N ASP A 74 -3.30 8.84 -2.52
CA ASP A 74 -2.27 9.80 -2.90
C ASP A 74 -2.04 10.82 -1.79
N VAL A 75 -0.93 10.62 -1.07
CA VAL A 75 -0.45 11.47 0.02
C VAL A 75 0.04 12.84 -0.44
N HIS A 76 0.30 13.00 -1.75
CA HIS A 76 0.78 14.23 -2.36
C HIS A 76 -0.29 14.94 -3.18
N ALA A 77 -1.52 14.42 -3.20
CA ALA A 77 -2.65 15.07 -3.84
C ALA A 77 -2.77 16.52 -3.33
N ARG A 78 -2.96 17.48 -4.23
CA ARG A 78 -3.16 18.89 -3.88
C ARG A 78 -4.58 19.33 -4.20
N ASP A 79 -5.18 20.12 -3.30
CA ASP A 79 -6.50 20.70 -3.54
C ASP A 79 -6.40 21.87 -4.55
N PRO A 80 -7.42 22.10 -5.40
CA PRO A 80 -7.34 23.12 -6.45
C PRO A 80 -7.41 24.56 -5.92
N ARG A 81 -7.86 24.80 -4.68
CA ARG A 81 -8.12 26.14 -4.17
C ARG A 81 -6.92 26.76 -3.46
N ARG A 82 -6.27 26.00 -2.60
CA ARG A 82 -5.10 26.41 -1.81
C ARG A 82 -3.83 25.70 -2.25
N GLY A 83 -3.95 24.67 -3.08
CA GLY A 83 -2.82 23.86 -3.50
C GLY A 83 -2.26 23.01 -2.36
N MET A 84 -3.00 22.74 -1.28
CA MET A 84 -2.44 22.10 -0.10
C MET A 84 -2.58 20.57 -0.15
N SER A 85 -1.57 19.87 0.37
CA SER A 85 -1.56 18.42 0.57
C SER A 85 -2.35 18.02 1.83
N PRO A 86 -2.69 16.72 2.01
CA PRO A 86 -3.31 16.24 3.25
C PRO A 86 -2.51 16.62 4.51
N GLN A 87 -1.18 16.47 4.49
CA GLN A 87 -0.32 16.81 5.62
C GLN A 87 -0.34 18.32 5.90
N GLU A 88 -0.27 19.15 4.84
CA GLU A 88 -0.34 20.61 4.94
C GLU A 88 -1.70 21.05 5.52
N TRP A 89 -2.80 20.39 5.13
CA TRP A 89 -4.13 20.61 5.73
C TRP A 89 -4.20 20.24 7.21
N ALA A 90 -3.60 19.11 7.62
CA ALA A 90 -3.50 18.75 9.03
C ALA A 90 -2.71 19.79 9.84
N ALA A 91 -1.60 20.29 9.28
CA ALA A 91 -0.81 21.35 9.91
C ALA A 91 -1.61 22.67 10.00
N TYR A 92 -2.26 23.09 8.92
CA TYR A 92 -3.07 24.31 8.85
C TYR A 92 -4.22 24.32 9.87
N THR A 93 -4.82 23.16 10.13
CA THR A 93 -5.93 22.99 11.09
C THR A 93 -5.46 22.63 12.52
N GLY A 94 -4.16 22.61 12.78
CA GLY A 94 -3.59 22.34 14.12
C GLY A 94 -3.67 20.88 14.55
N ARG A 95 -3.85 19.93 13.62
CA ARG A 95 -3.95 18.49 13.90
C ARG A 95 -2.56 17.86 13.99
N LEU A 96 -1.81 18.22 15.03
CA LEU A 96 -0.40 17.83 15.18
C LEU A 96 -0.19 16.31 15.20
N GLU A 97 -1.10 15.53 15.80
CA GLU A 97 -1.00 14.06 15.79
C GLU A 97 -1.13 13.48 14.38
N ALA A 98 -2.01 14.04 13.55
CA ALA A 98 -2.14 13.63 12.16
C ALA A 98 -0.88 13.96 11.36
N VAL A 99 -0.29 15.14 11.57
CA VAL A 99 0.98 15.52 10.91
C VAL A 99 2.10 14.56 11.30
N ARG A 100 2.25 14.25 12.60
CA ARG A 100 3.25 13.30 13.09
C ARG A 100 3.02 11.89 12.56
N LEU A 101 1.78 11.45 12.49
CA LEU A 101 1.43 10.15 11.95
C LEU A 101 1.79 10.06 10.46
N ILE A 102 1.36 11.03 9.66
CA ILE A 102 1.66 11.07 8.22
C ILE A 102 3.18 11.09 8.01
N GLN A 103 3.91 11.93 8.73
CA GLN A 103 5.37 12.00 8.66
C GLN A 103 6.01 10.64 8.97
N ARG A 104 5.59 10.00 10.07
CA ARG A 104 6.10 8.68 10.48
C ARG A 104 5.83 7.61 9.44
N LEU A 105 4.62 7.58 8.87
CA LEU A 105 4.24 6.61 7.84
C LEU A 105 5.01 6.81 6.52
N LEU A 106 5.40 8.05 6.20
CA LEU A 106 6.24 8.36 5.03
C LEU A 106 7.72 8.00 5.25
N GLU A 107 8.27 8.30 6.43
CA GLU A 107 9.67 7.97 6.78
C GLU A 107 9.89 6.47 6.91
N ARG A 108 8.88 5.76 7.41
CA ARG A 108 8.89 4.32 7.62
C ARG A 108 7.58 3.76 7.08
N PRO A 109 7.52 3.36 5.80
CA PRO A 109 6.36 2.66 5.24
C PRO A 109 6.29 1.25 5.86
N CYS A 110 5.96 1.19 7.13
CA CYS A 110 5.76 -0.05 7.87
C CYS A 110 4.32 -0.50 7.62
N PRO A 111 4.10 -1.71 7.08
CA PRO A 111 2.86 -2.41 7.33
C PRO A 111 2.83 -2.77 8.82
N GLU A 112 2.39 -1.84 9.68
CA GLU A 112 2.15 -2.14 11.09
C GLU A 112 0.93 -3.07 11.16
N GLN A 113 1.23 -4.36 11.19
CA GLN A 113 0.29 -5.45 11.30
C GLN A 113 -0.35 -5.37 12.70
N PHE A 114 -1.64 -5.06 12.78
CA PHE A 114 -2.38 -5.05 14.04
C PHE A 114 -2.56 -6.49 14.55
N GLY A 115 -1.54 -6.98 15.26
CA GLY A 115 -1.55 -8.23 15.99
C GLY A 115 -0.25 -8.40 16.77
N GLU A 116 -0.33 -8.92 18.00
CA GLU A 116 0.80 -9.22 18.91
C GLU A 116 1.84 -10.22 18.35
N LYS A 117 1.72 -10.62 17.08
CA LYS A 117 2.60 -11.58 16.42
C LYS A 117 3.04 -11.08 15.06
N TYR A 118 3.78 -9.98 15.06
CA TYR A 118 4.53 -9.56 13.88
C TYR A 118 5.77 -10.45 13.70
N ARG A 119 5.87 -11.16 12.56
CA ARG A 119 7.08 -11.83 12.08
C ARG A 119 7.36 -11.39 10.65
N PRO A 120 8.38 -10.56 10.40
CA PRO A 120 8.86 -10.33 9.05
C PRO A 120 9.66 -11.56 8.61
N GLU A 121 9.00 -12.56 8.02
CA GLU A 121 9.71 -13.61 7.28
C GLU A 121 9.82 -13.16 5.83
N LEU A 122 10.73 -12.23 5.57
CA LEU A 122 11.46 -12.27 4.32
C LEU A 122 12.65 -13.19 4.59
N PRO A 123 12.64 -14.47 4.17
CA PRO A 123 13.88 -15.22 4.16
C PRO A 123 14.77 -14.46 3.19
N LEU A 124 15.88 -13.92 3.68
CA LEU A 124 16.98 -13.57 2.80
C LEU A 124 17.22 -14.83 1.95
N PRO A 125 17.15 -14.74 0.60
CA PRO A 125 17.64 -15.83 -0.22
C PRO A 125 19.06 -16.10 0.28
N PRO A 126 19.46 -17.35 0.52
CA PRO A 126 20.83 -17.62 0.90
C PRO A 126 21.71 -17.03 -0.21
N GLU A 127 22.38 -15.92 0.10
CA GLU A 127 23.43 -15.38 -0.75
C GLU A 127 24.44 -16.49 -0.90
N ALA A 128 24.37 -17.13 -2.07
CA ALA A 128 25.49 -17.21 -2.99
C ALA A 128 26.84 -17.35 -2.28
N THR A 129 27.01 -18.45 -1.55
CA THR A 129 28.31 -19.07 -1.42
C THR A 129 28.72 -19.60 -2.79
N LEU A 130 29.29 -18.70 -3.59
CA LEU A 130 30.48 -18.90 -4.41
C LEU A 130 30.59 -20.21 -5.23
N LYS A 131 30.60 -19.98 -6.56
CA LYS A 131 31.33 -20.67 -7.66
C LYS A 131 30.53 -21.67 -8.52
N PRO A 132 30.94 -21.92 -9.78
CA PRO A 132 31.36 -20.97 -10.81
C PRO A 132 30.67 -21.26 -12.17
N THR A 133 30.67 -20.25 -13.05
CA THR A 133 30.86 -20.32 -14.52
C THR A 133 30.08 -21.35 -15.34
N GLY A 134 29.32 -20.82 -16.31
CA GLY A 134 29.14 -21.44 -17.62
C GLY A 134 28.10 -22.55 -17.65
N SER A 135 26.97 -22.27 -18.29
CA SER A 135 26.05 -23.30 -18.77
C SER A 135 26.84 -24.25 -19.68
N LYS A 136 27.31 -25.36 -19.12
CA LYS A 136 27.88 -26.45 -19.91
C LYS A 136 26.76 -26.99 -20.77
N ASN A 137 26.88 -26.76 -22.07
CA ASN A 137 25.89 -27.17 -23.05
C ASN A 137 25.67 -28.70 -22.95
N CYS A 138 24.48 -29.19 -23.29
CA CYS A 138 24.03 -30.57 -23.00
C CYS A 138 25.05 -31.64 -23.47
N LEU A 139 25.76 -31.37 -24.57
CA LEU A 139 26.83 -32.22 -25.10
C LEU A 139 28.04 -32.37 -24.17
N GLN A 140 28.41 -31.33 -23.43
CA GLN A 140 29.53 -31.38 -22.48
C GLN A 140 29.20 -32.29 -21.28
N ARG A 141 27.94 -32.27 -20.84
CA ARG A 141 27.45 -33.20 -19.79
C ARG A 141 27.43 -34.65 -20.27
N LEU A 142 27.00 -34.89 -21.51
CA LEU A 142 27.07 -36.22 -22.11
C LEU A 142 28.52 -36.72 -22.27
N THR A 143 29.44 -35.83 -22.64
CA THR A 143 30.85 -36.21 -22.82
C THR A 143 31.51 -36.55 -21.48
N GLU A 144 31.19 -35.83 -20.41
CA GLU A 144 31.65 -36.16 -19.05
C GLU A 144 31.07 -37.48 -18.54
N LEU A 145 29.80 -37.77 -18.84
CA LEU A 145 29.15 -39.02 -18.43
C LEU A 145 29.72 -40.24 -19.17
N VAL A 146 29.99 -40.13 -20.47
CA VAL A 146 30.63 -41.23 -21.22
C VAL A 146 32.05 -41.47 -20.73
N ARG A 147 32.80 -40.41 -20.40
CA ARG A 147 34.16 -40.52 -19.88
C ARG A 147 34.19 -41.21 -18.52
N SER A 148 33.25 -40.91 -17.61
CA SER A 148 33.20 -41.55 -16.29
C SER A 148 32.82 -43.04 -16.36
N VAL A 149 31.96 -43.43 -17.31
CA VAL A 149 31.56 -44.83 -17.52
C VAL A 149 32.69 -45.66 -18.14
N LEU A 150 33.53 -45.05 -18.98
CA LEU A 150 34.66 -45.74 -19.60
C LEU A 150 35.84 -45.94 -18.61
N THR A 151 36.08 -44.99 -17.71
CA THR A 151 37.13 -45.13 -16.69
C THR A 151 36.75 -46.08 -15.55
N SER A 152 35.46 -46.27 -15.26
CA SER A 152 34.99 -47.26 -14.28
C SER A 152 35.03 -48.71 -14.79
N ARG A 153 35.29 -48.94 -16.09
CA ARG A 153 35.41 -50.28 -16.69
C ARG A 153 36.86 -50.71 -16.97
N SER A 154 37.86 -49.92 -16.57
CA SER A 154 39.28 -50.22 -16.78
C SER A 154 40.09 -50.40 -15.48
N ARG A 155 39.45 -50.85 -14.39
CA ARG A 155 40.16 -51.41 -13.23
C ARG A 155 39.59 -52.77 -12.86
#